data_AF-S3D0J4-F1
#
_entry.id   AF-S3D0J4-F1
#
_cell.length_a   1.000
_cell.length_b   1.000
_cell.length_c   1.000
_cell.angle_alpha   90.00
_cell.angle_beta   90.00
_cell.angle_gamma   90.00
#
_symmetry.space_group_name_H-M   'P 1'
#
loop_
_entity.id
_entity.type
_entity.pdbx_description
1 polymer ?
#
loop_
_entity_poly.entity_id
_entity_poly.type
_entity_poly.pdbx_seq_one_letter_code
_entity_poly.pdbx_strand_id
1 'polypeptide(L)'
;MEKGRCHCGQTEWEVKLDAKEHILWSEHALFKGYRPELWLTSYSHCDTCKILSGGTYTLNQIIPKEDLKVTKGNLKAYTYHGDSGKAVNCYYCPSTPHHLPNCSLGNSFPSSKDSLTTTDCTSHAYHHQEVMGDKVVVRTGLLESAAKMKPAAEIYGKARYGWEKEVAQTFDTMPPS
;
A
#
# COMPACT_ATOMS: atom_id res chain seq x y z
N MET A 1 5.55 -0.43 15.95
CA MET A 1 4.74 -1.28 15.05
C MET A 1 3.62 -0.40 14.58
N GLU A 2 3.46 -0.25 13.28
CA GLU A 2 2.46 0.62 12.67
C GLU A 2 1.17 -0.15 12.43
N LYS A 3 0.03 0.52 12.60
CA LYS A 3 -1.29 -0.06 12.38
C LYS A 3 -1.87 0.45 11.09
N GLY A 4 -2.51 -0.44 10.34
CA GLY A 4 -3.27 -0.11 9.16
C GLY A 4 -4.67 -0.68 9.21
N ARG A 5 -5.57 -0.05 8.47
CA ARG A 5 -6.97 -0.48 8.35
C ARG A 5 -7.51 -0.22 6.96
N CYS A 6 -8.45 -1.04 6.53
CA CYS A 6 -9.24 -0.75 5.33
C CYS A 6 -10.21 0.40 5.57
N HIS A 7 -10.82 0.90 4.49
CA HIS A 7 -11.77 2.01 4.55
C HIS A 7 -12.96 1.74 5.46
N CYS A 8 -13.58 0.55 5.40
CA CYS A 8 -14.71 0.17 6.25
C CYS A 8 -14.30 -0.31 7.67
N GLY A 9 -13.00 -0.48 7.94
CA GLY A 9 -12.51 -0.98 9.23
C GLY A 9 -12.80 -2.44 9.54
N GLN A 10 -13.29 -3.24 8.59
CA GLN A 10 -13.51 -4.70 8.80
C GLN A 10 -12.22 -5.52 8.77
N THR A 11 -11.15 -4.99 8.15
CA THR A 11 -9.82 -5.60 8.16
C THR A 11 -8.79 -4.63 8.72
N GLU A 12 -7.96 -5.13 9.63
CA GLU A 12 -6.86 -4.39 10.26
C GLU A 12 -5.59 -5.24 10.20
N TRP A 13 -4.45 -4.56 10.19
CA TRP A 13 -3.14 -5.21 10.17
C TRP A 13 -2.11 -4.38 10.92
N GLU A 14 -1.07 -5.07 11.38
CA GLU A 14 0.11 -4.48 12.00
C GLU A 14 1.32 -4.77 11.11
N VAL A 15 2.17 -3.76 10.96
CA VAL A 15 3.42 -3.87 10.21
C VAL A 15 4.58 -3.36 11.04
N LYS A 16 5.68 -4.10 11.03
CA LYS A 16 6.96 -3.61 11.50
C LYS A 16 7.69 -3.01 10.31
N LEU A 17 7.90 -1.70 10.36
CA LEU A 17 8.66 -0.98 9.34
C LEU A 17 10.11 -0.90 9.81
N ASP A 18 11.03 -1.38 8.98
CA ASP A 18 12.46 -1.18 9.16
C ASP A 18 12.99 -0.28 8.05
N ALA A 19 13.70 0.79 8.41
CA ALA A 19 14.36 1.68 7.46
C ALA A 19 15.40 0.94 6.61
N LYS A 20 15.91 -0.20 7.08
CA LYS A 20 16.92 -1.00 6.38
C LYS A 20 16.40 -1.81 5.19
N GLU A 21 15.10 -2.08 5.13
CA GLU A 21 14.49 -2.90 4.08
C GLU A 21 13.80 -2.06 2.99
N HIS A 22 13.94 -0.74 3.05
CA HIS A 22 13.44 0.17 2.02
C HIS A 22 14.15 -0.06 0.67
N ILE A 23 13.43 0.17 -0.44
CA ILE A 23 13.85 -0.09 -1.84
C ILE A 23 15.17 0.59 -2.27
N LEU A 24 15.75 1.44 -1.43
CA LEU A 24 16.98 2.17 -1.72
C LEU A 24 18.13 1.84 -0.75
N TRP A 25 18.04 0.76 0.03
CA TRP A 25 19.02 0.46 1.09
C TRP A 25 20.49 0.53 0.64
N SER A 26 20.80 -0.02 -0.53
CA SER A 26 22.15 0.01 -1.12
C SER A 26 22.61 1.40 -1.58
N GLU A 27 21.67 2.29 -1.92
CA GLU A 27 21.94 3.67 -2.34
C GLU A 27 21.78 4.69 -1.20
N HIS A 28 21.27 4.30 -0.03
CA HIS A 28 20.99 5.19 1.11
C HIS A 28 22.18 6.06 1.55
N ALA A 29 23.42 5.58 1.36
CA ALA A 29 24.63 6.35 1.67
C ALA A 29 24.94 7.47 0.67
N LEU A 30 24.32 7.46 -0.52
CA LEU A 30 24.56 8.41 -1.62
C LEU A 30 23.45 9.48 -1.73
N PHE A 31 22.31 9.27 -1.06
CA PHE A 31 21.20 10.21 -1.03
C PHE A 31 21.51 11.45 -0.18
N LYS A 32 21.76 12.59 -0.82
CA LYS A 32 21.85 13.90 -0.13
C LYS A 32 20.51 14.22 0.55
N GLY A 33 20.44 14.02 1.86
CA GLY A 33 19.23 14.28 2.66
C GLY A 33 18.62 13.04 3.32
N TYR A 34 19.26 11.86 3.20
CA TYR A 34 18.88 10.66 3.94
C TYR A 34 18.81 10.92 5.45
N ARG A 35 17.72 10.46 6.05
CA ARG A 35 17.38 10.62 7.46
C ARG A 35 16.91 9.26 7.97
N PRO A 36 17.79 8.46 8.61
CA PRO A 36 17.45 7.12 9.13
C PRO A 36 16.31 7.12 10.16
N GLU A 37 15.94 8.29 10.68
CA GLU A 37 14.85 8.51 11.62
C GLU A 37 13.48 8.78 10.95
N LEU A 38 13.42 9.00 9.64
CA LEU A 38 12.16 9.24 8.94
C LEU A 38 11.58 7.93 8.40
N TRP A 39 10.31 7.68 8.70
CA TRP A 39 9.53 6.63 8.04
C TRP A 39 9.39 7.00 6.56
N LEU A 40 10.03 6.19 5.71
CA LEU A 40 10.13 6.43 4.27
C LEU A 40 9.10 5.60 3.52
N THR A 41 8.45 6.23 2.56
CA THR A 41 7.58 5.57 1.59
C THR A 41 8.10 5.81 0.18
N SER A 42 7.88 4.85 -0.71
CA SER A 42 8.12 5.01 -2.15
C SER A 42 6.82 5.34 -2.86
N TYR A 43 6.89 6.21 -3.86
CA TYR A 43 5.77 6.51 -4.75
C TYR A 43 5.93 5.67 -6.01
N SER A 44 4.93 4.86 -6.34
CA SER A 44 4.93 4.07 -7.57
C SER A 44 3.95 4.62 -8.58
N HIS A 45 4.47 5.07 -9.73
CA HIS A 45 3.69 5.68 -10.82
C HIS A 45 3.25 4.69 -11.90
N CYS A 46 3.51 3.38 -11.75
CA CYS A 46 3.09 2.41 -12.76
C CYS A 46 1.57 2.44 -12.96
N ASP A 47 1.11 2.15 -14.19
CA ASP A 47 -0.31 2.29 -14.55
C ASP A 47 -1.22 1.44 -13.67
N THR A 48 -0.79 0.22 -13.29
CA THR A 48 -1.53 -0.61 -12.35
C THR A 48 -1.69 0.07 -10.99
N CYS A 49 -0.64 0.70 -10.46
CA CYS A 49 -0.74 1.42 -9.18
C CYS A 49 -1.74 2.57 -9.27
N LYS A 50 -1.70 3.34 -10.35
CA LYS A 50 -2.64 4.45 -10.60
C LYS A 50 -4.08 3.97 -10.71
N ILE A 51 -4.32 2.89 -11.45
CA ILE A 51 -5.65 2.27 -11.61
C ILE A 51 -6.17 1.75 -10.27
N LEU A 52 -5.32 1.06 -9.48
CA LEU A 52 -5.72 0.48 -8.20
C LEU A 52 -6.04 1.51 -7.11
N SER A 53 -5.35 2.66 -7.11
CA SER A 53 -5.64 3.74 -6.15
C SER A 53 -6.65 4.77 -6.65
N GLY A 54 -6.86 4.86 -7.97
CA GLY A 54 -7.52 6.00 -8.60
C GLY A 54 -6.70 7.30 -8.50
N GLY A 55 -5.43 7.22 -8.09
CA GLY A 55 -4.53 8.36 -7.89
C GLY A 55 -3.41 8.42 -8.92
N THR A 56 -2.47 9.35 -8.71
CA THR A 56 -1.29 9.52 -9.57
C THR A 56 -0.15 8.56 -9.24
N TYR A 57 -0.21 7.94 -8.06
CA TYR A 57 0.69 6.89 -7.60
C TYR A 57 0.05 6.09 -6.46
N THR A 58 0.77 5.08 -5.99
CA THR A 58 0.53 4.45 -4.67
C THR A 58 1.72 4.67 -3.75
N LEU A 59 1.46 4.72 -2.45
CA LEU A 59 2.48 4.84 -1.42
C LEU A 59 2.82 3.44 -0.89
N ASN A 60 4.09 3.05 -1.00
CA ASN A 60 4.54 1.69 -0.78
C ASN A 60 5.79 1.59 0.09
N GLN A 61 5.88 0.52 0.88
CA GLN A 61 7.12 0.11 1.52
C GLN A 61 7.30 -1.41 1.43
N ILE A 62 8.52 -1.84 1.13
CA ILE A 62 8.91 -3.25 1.10
C ILE A 62 9.28 -3.69 2.51
N ILE A 63 8.73 -4.81 2.97
CA ILE A 63 9.06 -5.42 4.26
C ILE A 63 9.12 -6.96 4.12
N PRO A 64 9.82 -7.67 5.03
CA PRO A 64 9.67 -9.11 5.17
C PRO A 64 8.21 -9.50 5.43
N LYS A 65 7.74 -10.61 4.86
CA LYS A 65 6.37 -11.07 5.06
C LYS A 65 6.05 -11.36 6.54
N GLU A 66 7.03 -11.84 7.30
CA GLU A 66 6.91 -12.08 8.75
C GLU A 66 6.67 -10.81 9.57
N ASP A 67 7.05 -9.64 9.04
CA ASP A 67 6.84 -8.34 9.66
C ASP A 67 5.42 -7.78 9.40
N LEU A 68 4.56 -8.49 8.66
CA LEU A 68 3.15 -8.18 8.46
C LEU A 68 2.24 -9.18 9.17
N LYS A 69 1.30 -8.68 9.98
CA LYS A 69 0.30 -9.50 10.65
C LYS A 69 -1.10 -8.92 10.44
N VAL A 70 -2.00 -9.69 9.83
CA VAL A 70 -3.43 -9.36 9.83
C VAL A 70 -3.99 -9.60 11.23
N THR A 71 -4.54 -8.56 11.85
CA THR A 71 -5.03 -8.60 13.24
C THR A 71 -6.54 -8.70 13.34
N LYS A 72 -7.26 -8.36 12.26
CA LYS A 72 -8.73 -8.43 12.19
C LYS A 72 -9.19 -8.71 10.77
N GLY A 73 -10.25 -9.53 10.66
CA GLY A 73 -10.88 -9.87 9.38
C GLY A 73 -10.03 -10.77 8.50
N ASN A 74 -10.53 -11.07 7.30
CA ASN A 74 -9.83 -11.88 6.31
C ASN A 74 -9.68 -11.08 5.02
N LEU A 75 -8.47 -11.07 4.46
CA LEU A 75 -8.22 -10.50 3.14
C LEU A 75 -8.50 -11.56 2.06
N LYS A 76 -9.04 -11.13 0.93
CA LYS A 76 -9.03 -11.94 -0.30
C LYS A 76 -7.83 -11.54 -1.15
N ALA A 77 -7.44 -12.42 -2.06
CA ALA A 77 -6.40 -12.16 -3.03
C ALA A 77 -6.90 -12.32 -4.45
N TYR A 78 -6.40 -11.49 -5.36
CA TYR A 78 -6.44 -11.74 -6.80
C TYR A 78 -5.02 -11.61 -7.35
N THR A 79 -4.81 -12.20 -8.53
CA THR A 79 -3.50 -12.25 -9.18
C THR A 79 -3.55 -11.55 -10.53
N TYR A 80 -2.53 -10.74 -10.81
CA TYR A 80 -2.25 -10.22 -12.14
C TYR A 80 -0.75 -10.42 -12.44
N HIS A 81 -0.30 -10.05 -13.63
CA HIS A 81 1.12 -10.11 -14.00
C HIS A 81 1.69 -8.71 -14.09
N GLY A 82 2.80 -8.47 -13.38
CA GLY A 82 3.53 -7.20 -13.45
C GLY A 82 4.47 -7.12 -14.65
N ASP A 83 5.19 -6.00 -14.79
CA ASP A 83 6.15 -5.77 -15.89
C ASP A 83 7.28 -6.81 -15.94
N SER A 84 7.55 -7.49 -14.82
CA SER A 84 8.47 -8.63 -14.75
C SER A 84 7.97 -9.90 -15.46
N GLY A 85 6.71 -9.91 -15.91
CA GLY A 85 6.03 -11.10 -16.45
C GLY A 85 5.67 -12.14 -15.40
N LYS A 86 5.90 -11.86 -14.10
CA LYS A 86 5.62 -12.76 -12.98
C LYS A 86 4.35 -12.38 -12.23
N ALA A 87 3.83 -13.34 -11.45
CA ALA A 87 2.60 -13.16 -10.71
C ALA A 87 2.76 -12.10 -9.60
N VAL A 88 1.74 -11.26 -9.46
CA VAL A 88 1.56 -10.32 -8.36
C VAL A 88 0.22 -10.61 -7.69
N ASN A 89 0.29 -11.02 -6.43
CA ASN A 89 -0.87 -11.31 -5.58
C ASN A 89 -1.22 -10.06 -4.77
N CYS A 90 -2.39 -9.47 -5.04
CA CYS A 90 -2.90 -8.31 -4.33
C CYS A 90 -3.89 -8.73 -3.25
N TYR A 91 -3.63 -8.34 -2.00
CA TYR A 91 -4.46 -8.67 -0.84
C TYR A 91 -5.31 -7.47 -0.43
N TYR A 92 -6.63 -7.67 -0.40
CA TYR A 92 -7.59 -6.59 -0.26
C TYR A 92 -8.75 -6.97 0.69
N CYS A 93 -9.37 -5.94 1.27
CA CYS A 93 -10.59 -6.10 2.05
C CYS A 93 -11.73 -6.55 1.12
N PRO A 94 -12.44 -7.66 1.41
CA PRO A 94 -13.49 -8.17 0.54
C PRO A 94 -14.90 -7.81 1.04
N SER A 95 -15.04 -6.78 1.89
CA SER A 95 -16.30 -6.55 2.60
C SER A 95 -17.39 -6.15 1.63
N THR A 96 -18.52 -6.84 1.72
CA THR A 96 -19.79 -6.45 1.13
C THR A 96 -20.88 -6.44 2.21
N PRO A 97 -22.00 -5.71 2.02
CA PRO A 97 -23.10 -5.64 2.99
C PRO A 97 -23.58 -7.02 3.48
N HIS A 98 -23.45 -8.05 2.64
CA HIS A 98 -23.93 -9.41 2.91
C HIS A 98 -23.01 -10.26 3.80
N HIS A 99 -21.80 -9.80 4.14
CA HIS A 99 -20.87 -10.54 5.00
C HIS A 99 -20.99 -10.20 6.49
N LEU A 100 -21.98 -9.40 6.88
CA LEU A 100 -22.34 -9.21 8.28
C LEU A 100 -23.35 -10.28 8.71
N PRO A 101 -23.08 -11.10 9.75
CA PRO A 101 -24.02 -12.10 10.21
C PRO A 101 -25.34 -11.53 10.78
N ASN A 102 -25.51 -10.20 10.88
CA ASN A 102 -26.71 -9.54 11.39
C ASN A 102 -26.90 -8.11 10.81
N CYS A 103 -27.10 -7.95 9.50
CA CYS A 103 -27.47 -6.63 8.96
C CYS A 103 -28.76 -6.69 8.13
N SER A 104 -29.89 -6.57 8.83
CA SER A 104 -31.22 -6.36 8.24
C SER A 104 -31.56 -4.87 8.23
N LEU A 105 -30.78 -4.07 7.52
CA LEU A 105 -31.10 -2.65 7.30
C LEU A 105 -31.04 -2.34 5.81
N GLY A 106 -32.22 -2.13 5.25
CA GLY A 106 -32.42 -1.69 3.88
C GLY A 106 -31.85 -0.30 3.63
N ASN A 107 -31.49 -0.08 2.37
CA ASN A 107 -31.17 1.17 1.69
C ASN A 107 -31.56 2.44 2.47
N SER A 108 -30.64 2.90 3.32
CA SER A 108 -30.69 4.24 3.90
C SER A 108 -29.25 4.72 4.00
N PHE A 109 -28.93 5.77 3.24
CA PHE A 109 -27.64 6.48 3.33
C PHE A 109 -27.45 6.96 4.76
N PRO A 110 -26.46 6.50 5.53
CA PRO A 110 -26.34 6.92 6.92
C PRO A 110 -25.58 8.24 7.01
N SER A 111 -26.28 9.30 7.41
CA SER A 111 -25.70 10.53 7.91
C SER A 111 -25.37 10.37 9.39
N SER A 112 -24.25 9.73 9.75
CA SER A 112 -23.62 9.85 11.08
C SER A 112 -22.40 8.95 11.19
N LYS A 113 -21.50 9.28 12.13
CA LYS A 113 -20.19 8.65 12.36
C LYS A 113 -20.23 7.14 12.70
N ASP A 114 -21.43 6.54 12.82
CA ASP A 114 -21.65 5.10 13.01
C ASP A 114 -21.78 4.31 11.69
N SER A 115 -21.69 4.99 10.54
CA SER A 115 -21.87 4.43 9.18
C SER A 115 -20.74 3.53 8.67
N LEU A 116 -19.62 3.38 9.39
CA LEU A 116 -18.44 2.66 8.87
C LEU A 116 -18.67 1.15 8.68
N THR A 117 -19.75 0.59 9.22
CA THR A 117 -19.96 -0.87 9.24
C THR A 117 -20.67 -1.42 8.00
N THR A 118 -21.29 -0.59 7.14
CA THR A 118 -22.17 -1.07 6.04
C THR A 118 -21.66 -0.81 4.62
N THR A 119 -20.39 -0.42 4.44
CA THR A 119 -19.86 -0.05 3.11
C THR A 119 -19.14 -1.22 2.44
N ASP A 120 -19.46 -1.46 1.16
CA ASP A 120 -18.61 -2.25 0.27
C ASP A 120 -17.17 -1.69 0.30
N CYS A 121 -16.18 -2.55 0.49
CA CYS A 121 -14.79 -2.12 0.57
C CYS A 121 -13.91 -3.01 -0.29
N THR A 122 -12.93 -2.39 -0.93
CA THR A 122 -11.89 -3.04 -1.73
C THR A 122 -10.51 -2.46 -1.42
N SER A 123 -10.31 -1.88 -0.23
CA SER A 123 -9.00 -1.33 0.14
C SER A 123 -7.91 -2.40 0.05
N HIS A 124 -6.86 -2.09 -0.69
CA HIS A 124 -5.71 -2.97 -0.90
C HIS A 124 -4.70 -2.77 0.22
N ALA A 125 -4.48 -3.78 1.05
CA ALA A 125 -3.59 -3.66 2.21
C ALA A 125 -2.11 -3.80 1.81
N TYR A 126 -1.80 -4.83 1.01
CA TYR A 126 -0.45 -5.12 0.52
C TYR A 126 -0.52 -5.98 -0.73
N HIS A 127 0.61 -6.12 -1.42
CA HIS A 127 0.78 -7.10 -2.48
C HIS A 127 2.10 -7.84 -2.36
N HIS A 128 2.13 -9.04 -2.93
CA HIS A 128 3.31 -9.89 -3.00
C HIS A 128 3.65 -10.14 -4.46
N GLN A 129 4.85 -9.76 -4.88
CA GLN A 129 5.35 -10.07 -6.22
C GLN A 129 6.23 -11.30 -6.12
N GLU A 130 6.01 -12.29 -6.99
CA GLU A 130 6.78 -13.55 -6.98
C GLU A 130 8.29 -13.30 -7.09
N VAL A 131 8.70 -12.29 -7.85
CA VAL A 131 10.12 -11.87 -7.98
C VAL A 131 10.77 -11.38 -6.69
N MET A 132 9.99 -11.07 -5.65
CA MET A 132 10.48 -10.50 -4.39
C MET A 132 10.71 -11.55 -3.29
N GLY A 133 10.58 -12.85 -3.59
CA GLY A 133 10.79 -13.92 -2.61
C GLY A 133 9.84 -13.76 -1.42
N ASP A 134 10.37 -13.73 -0.19
CA ASP A 134 9.57 -13.60 1.03
C ASP A 134 9.26 -12.16 1.45
N LYS A 135 9.45 -11.17 0.56
CA LYS A 135 9.13 -9.76 0.85
C LYS A 135 7.77 -9.37 0.28
N VAL A 136 7.05 -8.52 1.00
CA VAL A 136 5.76 -7.94 0.58
C VAL A 136 5.87 -6.43 0.44
N VAL A 137 4.96 -5.86 -0.35
CA VAL A 137 4.83 -4.41 -0.55
C VAL A 137 3.56 -3.92 0.14
N VAL A 138 3.72 -3.18 1.24
CA VAL A 138 2.61 -2.64 2.04
C VAL A 138 2.18 -1.29 1.50
N ARG A 139 0.86 -1.07 1.42
CA ARG A 139 0.27 0.24 1.12
C ARG A 139 0.35 1.14 2.35
N THR A 140 1.39 1.96 2.42
CA THR A 140 1.67 2.83 3.57
C THR A 140 0.62 3.93 3.75
N GLY A 141 -0.09 4.32 2.67
CA GLY A 141 -1.19 5.28 2.72
C GLY A 141 -2.39 4.85 3.59
N LEU A 142 -2.48 3.58 3.96
CA LEU A 142 -3.52 3.02 4.84
C LEU A 142 -3.05 2.86 6.29
N LEU A 143 -1.81 3.27 6.61
CA LEU A 143 -1.27 3.23 7.97
C LEU A 143 -1.63 4.51 8.74
N GLU A 144 -1.76 4.41 10.06
CA GLU A 144 -2.10 5.55 10.94
C GLU A 144 -1.08 6.69 10.84
N SER A 145 0.19 6.37 10.60
CA SER A 145 1.28 7.35 10.46
C SER A 145 1.47 7.87 9.03
N ALA A 146 0.63 7.48 8.05
CA ALA A 146 0.79 7.85 6.64
C ALA A 146 1.05 9.35 6.42
N ALA A 147 0.32 10.22 7.13
CA ALA A 147 0.44 11.69 7.00
C ALA A 147 1.83 12.24 7.40
N LYS A 148 2.64 11.46 8.12
CA LYS A 148 3.99 11.83 8.56
C LYS A 148 5.09 11.20 7.69
N MET A 149 4.72 10.23 6.85
CA MET A 149 5.67 9.56 5.98
C MET A 149 6.02 10.45 4.79
N LYS A 150 7.32 10.56 4.50
CA LYS A 150 7.80 11.36 3.36
C LYS A 150 8.24 10.43 2.22
N PRO A 151 8.05 10.85 0.96
CA PRO A 151 8.58 10.10 -0.17
C PRO A 151 10.10 10.07 -0.08
N ALA A 152 10.68 8.88 -0.07
CA ALA A 152 12.12 8.68 -0.23
C ALA A 152 12.53 8.66 -1.69
N ALA A 153 11.66 8.10 -2.54
CA ALA A 153 11.84 8.05 -3.98
C ALA A 153 10.52 7.84 -4.71
N GLU A 154 10.55 8.19 -5.98
CA GLU A 154 9.55 7.86 -6.98
C GLU A 154 10.12 6.76 -7.88
N ILE A 155 9.33 5.73 -8.14
CA ILE A 155 9.68 4.63 -9.06
C ILE A 155 8.67 4.59 -10.21
N TYR A 156 9.12 4.09 -11.36
CA TYR A 156 8.38 4.15 -12.62
C TYR A 156 8.12 5.58 -13.11
N GLY A 157 9.10 6.47 -12.95
CA GLY A 157 9.03 7.89 -13.33
C GLY A 157 8.60 8.16 -14.76
N LYS A 158 8.91 7.26 -15.71
CA LYS A 158 8.43 7.37 -17.10
C LYS A 158 6.91 7.34 -17.23
N ALA A 159 6.22 6.69 -16.29
CA ALA A 159 4.76 6.60 -16.22
C ALA A 159 4.13 7.72 -15.37
N ARG A 160 4.93 8.59 -14.75
CA ARG A 160 4.46 9.78 -14.03
C ARG A 160 3.72 10.70 -15.00
N TYR A 161 2.60 11.26 -14.57
CA TYR A 161 1.89 12.22 -15.42
C TYR A 161 2.75 13.47 -15.62
N GLY A 162 2.80 14.01 -16.84
CA GLY A 162 3.66 15.16 -17.15
C GLY A 162 3.33 16.44 -16.38
N TRP A 163 2.14 16.54 -15.78
CA TRP A 163 1.71 17.66 -14.93
C TRP A 163 1.99 17.45 -13.45
N GLU A 164 2.39 16.25 -13.04
CA GLU A 164 2.69 15.91 -11.66
C GLU A 164 4.09 16.39 -11.29
N LYS A 165 4.20 17.05 -10.13
CA LYS A 165 5.48 17.53 -9.63
C LYS A 165 6.29 16.39 -9.06
N GLU A 166 7.58 16.41 -9.35
CA GLU A 166 8.58 15.61 -8.64
C GLU A 166 8.72 16.09 -7.19
N VAL A 167 8.67 15.14 -6.25
CA VAL A 167 8.78 15.38 -4.81
C VAL A 167 9.89 14.57 -4.16
N ALA A 168 10.45 13.58 -4.85
CA ALA A 168 11.66 12.84 -4.44
C ALA A 168 12.47 12.40 -5.67
N GLN A 169 13.68 11.83 -5.45
CA GLN A 169 14.48 11.28 -6.55
C GLN A 169 13.64 10.25 -7.33
N THR A 170 13.59 10.44 -8.64
CA THR A 170 12.77 9.62 -9.52
C THR A 170 13.63 8.62 -10.29
N PHE A 171 13.21 7.36 -10.26
CA PHE A 171 13.78 6.27 -11.05
C PHE A 171 12.80 5.88 -12.14
N ASP A 172 13.32 5.70 -13.36
CA ASP A 172 12.51 5.33 -14.53
C ASP A 172 11.80 3.97 -14.38
N THR A 173 12.36 3.08 -13.56
CA THR A 173 11.87 1.74 -13.24
C THR A 173 12.12 1.45 -11.76
N MET A 174 11.90 0.22 -11.28
CA MET A 174 12.43 -0.15 -9.97
C MET A 174 13.96 -0.08 -9.98
N PRO A 175 14.61 0.51 -8.96
CA PRO A 175 16.05 0.45 -8.82
C PRO A 175 16.53 -1.02 -8.82
N PRO A 176 17.65 -1.35 -9.48
CA PRO A 176 18.25 -2.65 -9.34
C PRO A 176 18.65 -2.86 -7.87
N SER A 177 18.19 -3.98 -7.30
CA SER A 177 18.46 -4.42 -5.93
C SER A 177 19.93 -4.71 -5.68
#